data_AF-A0A2Z4MAP3-F1
#
_entry.id   AF-A0A2Z4MAP3-F1
#
_cell.length_a   1.000
_cell.length_b   1.000
_cell.length_c   1.000
_cell.angle_alpha   90.00
_cell.angle_beta   90.00
_cell.angle_gamma   90.00
#
_symmetry.space_group_name_H-M   'P 1'
#
loop_
_entity.id
_entity.type
_entity.pdbx_description
1 polymer ?
#
loop_
_entity_poly.entity_id
_entity_poly.type
_entity_poly.pdbx_seq_one_letter_code
_entity_poly.pdbx_strand_id
1 'polypeptide(L)'
;MDIVGSNPTICTFIFIYKIMFDFLQGALITEKSTKSIEQKQYTFIVDSVLTKKQIRNIFEKFYGIKIEWVKTQRVNFQRKKKAIIKFLEPILE
;
A
#
# COMPACT_ATOMS: atom_id res chain seq x y z
N MET A 1 15.20 2.40 30.20
CA MET A 1 13.88 3.05 30.38
C MET A 1 12.92 2.24 29.56
N ASP A 2 12.46 1.19 30.22
CA ASP A 2 12.24 -0.09 29.58
C ASP A 2 10.76 -0.20 29.24
N ILE A 3 10.47 -0.44 27.96
CA ILE A 3 9.09 -0.69 27.53
C ILE A 3 8.73 -2.09 28.00
N VAL A 4 8.11 -2.08 29.18
CA VAL A 4 7.11 -3.01 29.73
C VAL A 4 6.68 -4.10 28.74
N GLY A 5 7.01 -5.35 29.10
CA GLY A 5 6.37 -6.61 28.72
C GLY A 5 5.48 -6.63 27.46
N SER A 6 6.08 -6.80 26.29
CA SER A 6 5.35 -7.08 25.06
C SER A 6 5.01 -8.57 24.97
N ASN A 7 3.72 -8.90 25.15
CA ASN A 7 3.14 -10.19 24.76
C ASN A 7 3.64 -10.55 23.34
N PRO A 8 4.15 -11.77 23.08
CA PRO A 8 4.79 -12.11 21.80
C PRO A 8 3.87 -11.85 20.60
N THR A 9 2.55 -11.95 20.77
CA THR A 9 1.55 -11.64 19.74
C THR A 9 1.53 -10.16 19.35
N ILE A 10 1.61 -9.25 20.33
CA ILE A 10 1.58 -7.80 20.11
C ILE A 10 2.88 -7.34 19.46
N CYS A 11 4.03 -7.87 19.89
CA CYS A 11 5.32 -7.53 19.30
C CYS A 11 5.42 -8.00 17.85
N THR A 12 4.94 -9.21 17.56
CA THR A 12 4.87 -9.74 16.19
C THR A 12 3.93 -8.90 15.33
N PHE A 13 2.78 -8.49 15.87
CA PHE A 13 1.82 -7.65 15.17
C PHE A 13 2.38 -6.25 14.85
N ILE A 14 3.01 -5.58 15.82
CA ILE A 14 3.65 -4.28 15.63
C ILE A 14 4.81 -4.36 14.63
N PHE A 15 5.64 -5.40 14.72
CA PHE A 15 6.77 -5.60 13.82
C PHE A 15 6.31 -5.90 12.37
N ILE A 16 5.27 -6.72 12.20
CA ILE A 16 4.67 -7.00 10.89
C ILE A 16 4.03 -5.74 10.29
N TYR A 17 3.30 -4.94 11.09
CA TYR A 17 2.71 -3.69 10.62
C TYR A 17 3.77 -2.66 10.22
N LYS A 18 4.87 -2.57 10.96
CA LYS A 18 6.00 -1.70 10.63
C LYS A 18 6.63 -2.08 9.29
N ILE A 19 6.91 -3.37 9.07
CA ILE A 19 7.43 -3.89 7.79
C ILE A 19 6.46 -3.62 6.64
N MET A 20 5.15 -3.80 6.83
CA MET A 20 4.15 -3.57 5.78
C MET A 20 4.06 -2.10 5.36
N PHE A 21 4.22 -1.17 6.31
CA PHE A 21 4.12 0.26 6.07
C PHE A 21 5.41 0.87 5.49
N ASP A 22 6.57 0.33 5.85
CA ASP A 22 7.87 0.81 5.35
C ASP A 22 7.99 0.72 3.81
N PHE A 23 7.23 -0.17 3.15
CA PHE A 23 7.23 -0.29 1.68
C PHE A 23 6.25 0.65 0.96
N LEU A 24 5.44 1.41 1.70
CA LEU A 24 4.44 2.34 1.16
C LEU A 24 4.92 3.78 1.33
N GLN A 25 5.40 4.37 0.25
CA GLN A 25 6.03 5.70 0.31
C GLN A 25 5.03 6.85 0.18
N GLY A 26 3.78 6.56 -0.20
CA GLY A 26 2.69 7.54 -0.30
C GLY A 26 1.87 7.43 -1.58
N ALA A 27 0.67 8.04 -1.56
CA ALA A 27 -0.16 8.21 -2.74
C ALA A 27 0.40 9.32 -3.63
N LEU A 28 0.47 9.07 -4.93
CA LEU A 28 0.88 10.07 -5.91
C LEU A 28 -0.36 10.85 -6.35
N ILE A 29 -0.52 12.06 -5.82
CA ILE A 29 -1.60 12.98 -6.17
C ILE A 29 -1.04 14.01 -7.17
N THR A 30 -1.40 13.86 -8.43
CA THR A 30 -1.13 14.78 -9.53
C THR A 30 -2.42 15.01 -10.31
N GLU A 31 -2.47 16.05 -11.15
CA GLU A 31 -3.66 16.39 -11.94
C GLU A 31 -4.23 15.20 -12.74
N LYS A 32 -3.34 14.35 -13.26
CA LYS A 32 -3.72 13.11 -13.96
C LYS A 32 -4.28 12.04 -13.01
N SER A 33 -3.72 11.90 -11.81
CA SER A 33 -4.22 10.91 -10.85
C SER A 33 -5.56 11.34 -10.26
N THR A 34 -5.84 12.64 -10.12
CA THR A 34 -7.15 13.13 -9.65
C THR A 34 -8.29 12.65 -10.55
N LYS A 35 -8.12 12.73 -11.88
CA LYS A 35 -9.07 12.14 -12.84
C LYS A 35 -9.23 10.62 -12.69
N SER A 36 -8.18 9.93 -12.22
CA SER A 36 -8.21 8.48 -11.99
C SER A 36 -8.94 8.12 -10.70
N ILE A 37 -8.88 9.00 -9.69
CA ILE A 37 -9.57 8.83 -8.40
C ILE A 37 -11.09 8.83 -8.59
N GLU A 38 -11.62 9.65 -9.50
CA GLU A 38 -13.05 9.63 -9.90
C GLU A 38 -13.48 8.24 -10.38
N GLN A 39 -12.55 7.46 -10.96
CA GLN A 39 -12.77 6.09 -11.41
C GLN A 39 -12.38 5.02 -10.39
N LYS A 40 -12.21 5.40 -9.11
CA LYS A 40 -11.74 4.55 -8.00
C LYS A 40 -10.33 3.98 -8.22
N GLN A 41 -9.52 4.64 -9.06
CA GLN A 41 -8.15 4.23 -9.36
C GLN A 41 -7.17 5.13 -8.63
N TYR A 42 -6.38 4.51 -7.76
CA TYR A 42 -5.43 5.20 -6.91
C TYR A 42 -4.02 4.79 -7.29
N THR A 43 -3.10 5.76 -7.22
CA THR A 43 -1.70 5.55 -7.56
C THR A 43 -0.85 5.67 -6.31
N PHE A 44 -0.02 4.66 -6.06
CA PHE A 44 0.91 4.61 -4.94
C PHE A 44 2.34 4.40 -5.42
N ILE A 45 3.29 5.00 -4.70
CA ILE A 45 4.71 4.67 -4.85
C ILE A 45 5.03 3.60 -3.82
N VAL A 46 5.53 2.47 -4.31
CA VAL A 46 5.88 1.31 -3.47
C VAL A 46 7.27 0.80 -3.83
N ASP A 47 7.88 0.05 -2.92
CA ASP A 47 9.19 -0.57 -3.19
C ASP A 47 9.13 -1.59 -4.34
N SER A 48 10.14 -1.58 -5.21
CA SER A 48 10.30 -2.54 -6.30
C SER A 48 10.39 -4.01 -5.87
N VAL A 49 10.81 -4.28 -4.63
CA VAL A 49 10.96 -5.64 -4.07
C VAL A 49 9.61 -6.34 -3.93
N LEU A 50 8.52 -5.59 -3.72
CA LEU A 50 7.20 -6.18 -3.56
C LEU A 50 6.74 -6.87 -4.85
N THR A 51 5.88 -7.88 -4.73
CA THR A 51 5.18 -8.51 -5.87
C THR A 51 3.74 -8.01 -5.97
N LYS A 52 3.07 -8.20 -7.12
CA LYS A 52 1.66 -7.80 -7.29
C LYS A 52 0.72 -8.46 -6.28
N LYS A 53 0.96 -9.73 -5.95
CA LYS A 53 0.18 -10.49 -4.96
C LYS A 53 0.33 -9.90 -3.55
N GLN A 54 1.57 -9.58 -3.16
CA GLN A 54 1.84 -8.95 -1.86
C GLN A 54 1.16 -7.58 -1.75
N ILE A 55 1.27 -6.73 -2.79
CA ILE A 55 0.59 -5.43 -2.81
C ILE A 55 -0.91 -5.61 -2.58
N ARG A 56 -1.55 -6.52 -3.32
CA ARG A 56 -2.99 -6.76 -3.18
C ARG A 56 -3.36 -7.11 -1.74
N ASN A 57 -2.68 -8.10 -1.16
CA ASN A 57 -2.96 -8.56 0.20
C ASN A 57 -2.73 -7.47 1.25
N ILE A 58 -1.71 -6.63 1.09
CA ILE A 58 -1.42 -5.52 2.02
C ILE A 58 -2.56 -4.52 1.99
N PHE A 59 -2.95 -4.06 0.80
CA PHE A 59 -3.99 -3.04 0.65
C PHE A 59 -5.38 -3.56 1.03
N GLU A 60 -5.73 -4.81 0.70
CA GLU A 60 -7.01 -5.42 1.11
C GLU A 60 -7.10 -5.53 2.64
N LYS A 61 -6.02 -5.92 3.32
CA LYS A 61 -5.99 -5.99 4.79
C LYS A 61 -5.99 -4.62 5.46
N PHE A 62 -5.32 -3.63 4.86
CA PHE A 62 -5.17 -2.30 5.45
C PHE A 62 -6.45 -1.47 5.33
N TYR A 63 -7.06 -1.45 4.14
CA TYR A 63 -8.29 -0.68 3.89
C TYR A 63 -9.57 -1.48 4.15
N GLY A 64 -9.49 -2.80 4.26
CA GLY A 64 -10.67 -3.67 4.39
C GLY A 64 -11.52 -3.76 3.12
N ILE A 65 -11.08 -3.15 2.01
CA ILE A 65 -11.81 -3.07 0.74
C ILE A 65 -11.18 -4.03 -0.27
N LYS A 66 -12.03 -4.74 -1.03
CA LYS A 66 -11.57 -5.63 -2.11
C LYS A 66 -11.00 -4.84 -3.29
N ILE A 67 -9.95 -5.37 -3.88
CA ILE A 67 -9.28 -4.79 -5.06
C ILE A 67 -9.77 -5.49 -6.32
N GLU A 68 -10.09 -4.71 -7.37
CA GLU A 68 -10.48 -5.23 -8.68
C GLU A 68 -9.23 -5.70 -9.43
N TRP A 69 -8.25 -4.82 -9.58
CA TRP A 69 -6.97 -5.13 -10.21
C TRP A 69 -5.82 -4.25 -9.70
N VAL A 70 -4.59 -4.75 -9.88
CA VAL A 70 -3.35 -4.03 -9.58
C VAL A 70 -2.46 -3.98 -10.82
N LYS A 71 -2.12 -2.79 -11.28
CA LYS A 71 -1.08 -2.54 -12.29
C LYS A 71 0.16 -2.00 -11.61
N THR A 72 1.33 -2.42 -12.06
CA THR A 72 2.61 -1.97 -11.50
C THR A 72 3.55 -1.57 -12.61
N GLN A 73 4.22 -0.43 -12.48
CA GLN A 73 5.21 0.08 -13.41
C GLN A 73 6.50 0.41 -12.65
N ARG A 74 7.65 -0.07 -13.10
CA ARG A 74 8.94 0.29 -12.50
C ARG A 74 9.31 1.73 -12.85
N VAL A 75 9.86 2.46 -11.90
CA VAL A 75 10.39 3.82 -12.10
C VAL A 75 11.91 3.70 -12.15
N ASN A 76 12.50 4.00 -13.31
CA ASN A 76 13.85 3.58 -13.71
C ASN A 76 14.99 4.01 -12.77
N PHE A 77 14.78 4.96 -11.85
CA PHE A 77 15.89 5.65 -11.19
C PHE A 77 16.08 5.32 -9.68
N GLN A 78 15.15 4.64 -9.00
CA GLN A 78 15.19 4.60 -7.51
C GLN A 78 14.83 3.28 -6.83
N ARG A 79 14.86 2.10 -7.50
CA ARG A 79 14.32 0.83 -6.94
C ARG A 79 12.87 0.98 -6.42
N LYS A 80 12.11 1.89 -7.03
CA LYS A 80 10.71 2.15 -6.72
C LYS A 80 9.86 1.71 -7.89
N LYS A 81 8.61 1.37 -7.60
CA LYS A 81 7.60 1.10 -8.61
C LYS A 81 6.32 1.86 -8.27
N LYS A 82 5.65 2.31 -9.31
CA LYS A 82 4.31 2.88 -9.25
C LYS A 82 3.31 1.73 -9.26
N ALA A 83 2.48 1.62 -8.24
CA ALA A 83 1.33 0.73 -8.21
C ALA A 83 0.06 1.54 -8.49
N ILE A 84 -0.71 1.14 -9.48
CA ILE A 84 -2.04 1.68 -9.77
C ILE A 84 -3.03 0.60 -9.34
N ILE A 85 -3.90 0.94 -8.39
CA ILE A 85 -4.81 0.02 -7.73
C ILE A 85 -6.23 0.53 -7.97
N LYS A 86 -7.11 -0.34 -8.46
CA LYS A 86 -8.54 -0.04 -8.58
C LYS A 86 -9.30 -0.80 -7.50
N PHE A 87 -10.02 -0.09 -6.65
CA PHE A 87 -10.85 -0.68 -5.61
C PHE A 87 -12.28 -0.90 -6.13
N LEU A 88 -12.99 -1.89 -5.58
CA LEU A 88 -14.41 -2.10 -5.90
C LEU A 88 -15.26 -0.94 -5.38
N GLU A 89 -14.93 -0.47 -4.18
CA GLU A 89 -15.61 0.62 -3.49
C GLU A 89 -14.67 1.82 -3.36
N PRO A 90 -15.21 3.06 -3.39
CA PRO A 90 -14.39 4.22 -3.09
C PRO A 90 -13.92 4.13 -1.63
N ILE A 91 -12.71 4.60 -1.38
CA ILE A 91 -12.22 4.73 -0.01
C ILE A 91 -13.04 5.87 0.61
N LEU A 92 -13.94 5.53 1.53
CA LEU A 92 -14.67 6.52 2.34
C LEU A 92 -13.66 7.18 3.28
N GLU A 93 -13.57 8.51 3.22
CA GLU A 93 -12.81 9.33 4.18
C GLU A 93 -13.40 9.24 5.58
#